data_AF-A0A0N1AI10-F1
#
_entry.id   AF-A0A0N1AI10-F1
#
_cell.length_a   1.000
_cell.length_b   1.000
_cell.length_c   1.000
_cell.angle_alpha   90.00
_cell.angle_beta   90.00
_cell.angle_gamma   90.00
#
_symmetry.space_group_name_H-M   'P 1'
#
loop_
_entity.id
_entity.type
_entity.pdbx_description
1 polymer ?
#
loop_
_entity_poly.entity_id
_entity_poly.type
_entity_poly.pdbx_seq_one_letter_code
_entity_poly.pdbx_strand_id
1 'polypeptide(L)'
;MWPEEFSSLLDGAEEVTLTSPARTREDGSHSEAIRRQALKVRLTQADFERIWPLAEARYRLQGQYAGKAITLIVNNPHYSQWHPADGGEVDSVSDSGRSYSTRHFIVHFLLDDVRETADA
;
A
#
# COMPACT_ATOMS: atom_id res chain seq x y z
N MET A 1 -0.80 14.79 -6.55
CA MET A 1 0.29 14.59 -5.57
C MET A 1 -0.26 13.80 -4.40
N TRP A 2 0.55 13.01 -3.70
CA TRP A 2 0.12 12.35 -2.45
C TRP A 2 -0.31 13.42 -1.42
N PRO A 3 -1.46 13.25 -0.75
CA PRO A 3 -1.93 14.27 0.19
C PRO A 3 -0.98 14.42 1.39
N GLU A 4 -0.70 15.66 1.77
CA GLU A 4 0.32 15.98 2.78
C GLU A 4 -0.04 15.39 4.15
N GLU A 5 -1.33 15.38 4.49
CA GLU A 5 -1.88 14.84 5.74
C GLU A 5 -1.64 13.32 5.91
N PHE A 6 -1.29 12.61 4.84
CA PHE A 6 -0.98 11.19 4.84
C PHE A 6 0.51 10.90 4.62
N SER A 7 1.37 11.92 4.57
CA SER A 7 2.79 11.73 4.28
C SER A 7 3.48 10.85 5.32
N SER A 8 3.15 11.03 6.60
CA SER A 8 3.72 10.25 7.70
C SER A 8 3.31 8.77 7.68
N LEU A 9 2.27 8.40 6.93
CA LEU A 9 1.88 7.00 6.78
C LEU A 9 2.94 6.20 6.01
N LEU A 10 3.80 6.87 5.23
CA LEU A 10 4.89 6.23 4.51
C LEU A 10 6.19 6.19 5.33
N ASP A 11 6.19 6.72 6.56
CA ASP A 11 7.35 6.68 7.44
C ASP A 11 7.60 5.23 7.88
N GLY A 12 8.82 4.74 7.64
CA GLY A 12 9.17 3.35 7.91
C GLY A 12 8.55 2.33 6.93
N ALA A 13 8.01 2.79 5.79
CA ALA A 13 7.59 1.90 4.71
C ALA A 13 8.76 1.03 4.24
N GLU A 14 8.50 -0.27 4.05
CA GLU A 14 9.47 -1.23 3.53
C GLU A 14 9.36 -1.28 2.00
N GLU A 15 10.44 -0.98 1.28
CA GLU A 15 10.51 -1.27 -0.16
C GLU A 15 10.60 -2.78 -0.39
N VAL A 16 9.62 -3.33 -1.11
CA VAL A 16 9.51 -4.77 -1.40
C VAL A 16 9.29 -5.00 -2.88
N THR A 17 9.65 -6.20 -3.37
CA THR A 17 9.31 -6.65 -4.72
C THR A 17 8.16 -7.66 -4.67
N LEU A 18 6.99 -7.28 -5.16
CA LEU A 18 5.85 -8.17 -5.33
C LEU A 18 6.17 -9.15 -6.46
N THR A 19 6.21 -10.45 -6.15
CA THR A 19 6.50 -11.50 -7.12
C THR A 19 5.45 -12.60 -7.07
N SER A 20 4.82 -12.90 -8.21
CA SER A 20 3.98 -14.10 -8.38
C SER A 20 4.21 -14.74 -9.74
N PRO A 21 4.21 -16.09 -9.82
CA PRO A 21 4.31 -16.77 -11.11
C PRO A 21 3.04 -16.58 -11.92
N ALA A 22 3.16 -16.67 -13.25
CA ALA A 22 2.00 -16.81 -14.10
C ALA A 22 1.24 -18.10 -13.74
N ARG A 23 -0.10 -18.04 -13.70
CA ARG A 23 -0.94 -19.19 -13.38
C ARG A 23 -2.06 -19.31 -14.40
N THR A 24 -2.36 -20.53 -14.80
CA THR A 24 -3.62 -20.84 -15.49
C THR A 24 -4.64 -21.16 -14.40
N ARG A 25 -5.74 -20.42 -14.35
CA ARG A 25 -6.86 -20.67 -13.46
C ARG A 25 -7.71 -21.83 -13.99
N GLU A 26 -8.49 -22.45 -13.12
CA GLU A 26 -9.37 -23.60 -13.45
C GLU A 26 -10.44 -23.26 -14.50
N ASP A 27 -10.78 -21.97 -14.64
CA ASP A 27 -11.69 -21.44 -15.66
C ASP A 27 -11.02 -21.21 -17.03
N GLY A 28 -9.74 -21.56 -17.18
CA GLY A 28 -8.96 -21.37 -18.40
C GLY A 28 -8.37 -19.96 -18.58
N SER A 29 -8.60 -19.04 -17.64
CA SER A 29 -7.99 -17.71 -17.68
C SER A 29 -6.53 -17.74 -17.21
N HIS A 30 -5.69 -16.86 -17.77
CA HIS A 30 -4.28 -16.75 -17.40
C HIS A 30 -4.04 -15.51 -16.55
N SER A 31 -3.39 -15.68 -15.39
CA SER A 31 -2.77 -14.56 -14.68
C SER A 31 -1.34 -14.41 -15.14
N GLU A 32 -0.93 -13.19 -15.45
CA GLU A 32 0.46 -12.88 -15.81
C GLU A 32 1.40 -13.03 -14.62
N ALA A 33 2.68 -13.27 -14.90
CA ALA A 33 3.70 -13.22 -13.86
C ALA A 33 3.89 -11.77 -13.40
N ILE A 34 3.85 -11.55 -12.09
CA ILE A 34 4.02 -10.22 -11.51
C ILE A 34 5.44 -10.11 -10.98
N ARG A 35 6.11 -9.01 -11.32
CA ARG A 35 7.34 -8.54 -10.67
C ARG A 35 7.30 -7.01 -10.60
N ARG A 36 6.91 -6.45 -9.46
CA ARG A 36 6.70 -5.01 -9.29
C ARG A 36 7.31 -4.50 -7.99
N GLN A 37 7.93 -3.32 -8.02
CA GLN A 37 8.35 -2.63 -6.80
C GLN A 37 7.12 -2.08 -6.08
N ALA A 38 7.16 -2.09 -4.75
CA ALA A 38 6.09 -1.62 -3.90
C ALA A 38 6.61 -1.10 -2.55
N LEU A 39 5.80 -0.28 -1.90
CA LEU A 39 5.93 0.05 -0.48
C LEU A 39 4.96 -0.81 0.32
N LYS A 40 5.48 -1.54 1.30
CA LYS A 40 4.71 -2.27 2.30
C LYS A 40 4.65 -1.44 3.57
N VAL A 41 3.43 -1.22 4.05
CA VAL A 41 3.16 -0.32 5.19
C VAL A 41 2.27 -1.03 6.19
N ARG A 42 2.54 -0.84 7.48
CA ARG A 42 1.64 -1.24 8.57
C ARG A 42 0.88 -0.01 9.06
N LEU A 43 -0.43 -0.03 8.91
CA LEU A 43 -1.31 1.08 9.27
C LEU A 43 -2.25 0.68 10.39
N THR A 44 -2.69 1.64 11.21
CA THR A 44 -3.85 1.42 12.08
C THR A 44 -5.10 1.24 11.21
N GLN A 45 -6.14 0.59 11.75
CA GLN A 45 -7.43 0.50 11.06
C GLN A 45 -7.97 1.88 10.68
N ALA A 46 -7.86 2.85 11.59
CA ALA A 46 -8.36 4.21 11.34
C ALA A 46 -7.62 4.89 10.18
N ASP A 47 -6.30 4.78 10.09
CA ASP A 47 -5.54 5.37 8.99
C ASP A 47 -5.81 4.66 7.67
N PHE A 48 -5.94 3.33 7.71
CA PHE A 48 -6.32 2.53 6.55
C PHE A 48 -7.67 2.95 5.97
N GLU A 49 -8.69 3.12 6.82
CA GLU A 49 -10.02 3.59 6.40
C GLU A 49 -9.98 4.99 5.79
N ARG A 50 -9.11 5.87 6.30
CA ARG A 50 -8.93 7.24 5.76
C ARG A 50 -8.30 7.26 4.37
N ILE A 51 -7.37 6.36 4.07
CA ILE A 51 -6.72 6.29 2.75
C ILE A 51 -7.44 5.36 1.77
N TRP A 52 -8.38 4.53 2.22
CA TRP A 52 -9.12 3.62 1.36
C TRP A 52 -9.76 4.31 0.14
N PRO A 53 -10.37 5.51 0.24
CA PRO A 53 -10.91 6.22 -0.92
C PRO A 53 -9.85 6.62 -1.96
N LEU A 54 -8.56 6.57 -1.62
CA LEU A 54 -7.45 6.86 -2.53
C LEU A 54 -7.00 5.64 -3.35
N ALA A 55 -7.65 4.48 -3.17
CA ALA A 55 -7.35 3.25 -3.89
C ALA A 55 -7.29 3.46 -5.41
N GLU A 56 -6.36 2.77 -6.07
CA GLU A 56 -6.14 2.72 -7.53
C GLU A 56 -5.76 4.04 -8.21
N ALA A 57 -5.90 5.19 -7.54
CA ALA A 57 -5.36 6.44 -8.01
C ALA A 57 -3.82 6.47 -7.90
N ARG A 58 -3.18 7.15 -8.85
CA ARG A 58 -1.72 7.33 -8.91
C ARG A 58 -1.31 8.66 -8.31
N TYR A 59 -0.48 8.63 -7.28
CA TYR A 59 -0.01 9.81 -6.57
C TYR A 59 1.49 9.96 -6.66
N ARG A 60 1.96 11.05 -7.27
CA ARG A 60 3.38 11.42 -7.24
C ARG A 60 3.82 11.76 -5.81
N LEU A 61 5.01 11.31 -5.46
CA LEU A 61 5.65 11.53 -4.17
C LEU A 61 6.66 12.68 -4.23
N GLN A 62 6.97 13.21 -3.05
CA GLN A 62 8.02 14.21 -2.82
C GLN A 62 9.02 13.67 -1.79
N GLY A 63 10.04 14.45 -1.45
CA GLY A 63 11.03 14.09 -0.41
C GLY A 63 11.89 12.89 -0.83
N GLN A 64 12.04 11.91 0.07
CA GLN A 64 12.90 10.74 -0.15
C GLN A 64 12.50 9.90 -1.38
N TYR A 65 11.23 9.98 -1.80
CA TYR A 65 10.70 9.29 -2.98
C TYR A 65 10.43 10.25 -4.15
N ALA A 66 11.12 11.39 -4.22
CA ALA A 66 11.02 12.31 -5.35
C ALA A 66 11.28 11.57 -6.69
N GLY A 67 10.47 11.87 -7.70
CA GLY A 67 10.51 11.17 -8.99
C GLY A 67 9.78 9.82 -8.99
N LYS A 68 9.09 9.43 -7.92
CA LYS A 68 8.27 8.22 -7.85
C LYS A 68 6.79 8.54 -7.70
N ALA A 69 5.96 7.55 -7.98
CA ALA A 69 4.53 7.58 -7.71
C ALA A 69 4.07 6.29 -7.06
N ILE A 70 3.06 6.40 -6.21
CA ILE A 70 2.43 5.28 -5.54
C ILE A 70 0.98 5.06 -5.99
N THR A 71 0.56 3.80 -5.97
CA THR A 71 -0.83 3.38 -6.18
C THR A 71 -1.22 2.34 -5.15
N LEU A 72 -2.24 2.64 -4.34
CA LEU A 72 -2.79 1.70 -3.35
C LEU A 72 -3.60 0.61 -4.07
N ILE A 73 -3.25 -0.67 -3.89
CA ILE A 73 -3.77 -1.80 -4.70
C ILE A 73 -4.88 -2.62 -4.01
N VAL A 74 -5.57 -2.03 -3.03
CA VAL A 74 -6.41 -2.76 -2.05
C VAL A 74 -7.64 -3.48 -2.62
N ASN A 75 -8.06 -3.11 -3.83
CA ASN A 75 -9.20 -3.65 -4.55
C ASN A 75 -8.84 -4.10 -5.98
N ASN A 76 -7.58 -3.97 -6.39
CA ASN A 76 -7.16 -4.32 -7.74
C ASN A 76 -7.04 -5.85 -7.87
N PRO A 77 -7.83 -6.53 -8.72
CA PRO A 77 -7.86 -7.99 -8.80
C PRO A 77 -6.56 -8.62 -9.30
N HIS A 78 -5.72 -7.87 -10.02
CA HIS A 78 -4.41 -8.36 -10.45
C HIS A 78 -3.46 -8.57 -9.26
N TYR A 79 -3.70 -7.89 -8.14
CA TYR A 79 -2.84 -7.94 -6.95
C TYR A 79 -3.54 -8.53 -5.73
N SER A 80 -4.55 -9.40 -5.92
CA SER A 80 -5.32 -9.97 -4.82
C SER A 80 -4.48 -10.67 -3.74
N GLN A 81 -3.33 -11.23 -4.11
CA GLN A 81 -2.38 -11.83 -3.16
C GLN A 81 -1.78 -10.82 -2.16
N TRP A 82 -1.78 -9.53 -2.49
CA TRP A 82 -1.21 -8.44 -1.69
C TRP A 82 -2.26 -7.43 -1.21
N HIS A 83 -3.54 -7.80 -1.30
CA HIS A 83 -4.62 -7.05 -0.67
C HIS A 83 -4.39 -6.93 0.85
N PRO A 84 -5.05 -5.96 1.51
CA PRO A 84 -4.94 -5.75 2.95
C PRO A 84 -5.05 -7.06 3.73
N ALA A 85 -4.03 -7.31 4.54
CA ALA A 85 -3.97 -8.46 5.43
C ALA A 85 -3.90 -7.99 6.88
N ASP A 86 -4.26 -8.89 7.79
CA ASP A 86 -4.15 -8.61 9.23
C ASP A 86 -2.69 -8.29 9.61
N GLY A 87 -2.50 -7.11 10.19
CA GLY A 87 -1.21 -6.62 10.70
C GLY A 87 -1.05 -6.81 12.20
N GLY A 88 -1.96 -7.55 12.82
CA GLY A 88 -2.00 -7.82 14.25
C GLY A 88 -2.59 -6.67 15.06
N GLU A 89 -2.69 -6.92 16.35
CA GLU A 89 -3.23 -5.99 17.33
C GLU A 89 -2.13 -5.54 18.31
N VAL A 90 -2.27 -4.32 18.82
CA VAL A 90 -1.39 -3.77 19.86
C VAL A 90 -2.26 -3.32 21.01
N ASP A 91 -2.08 -3.97 22.16
CA ASP A 91 -2.71 -3.57 23.41
C ASP A 91 -2.03 -2.33 24.00
N SER A 92 -2.82 -1.42 24.54
CA SER A 92 -2.35 -0.21 25.22
C SER A 92 -3.30 0.15 26.36
N VAL A 93 -2.82 0.99 27.27
CA VAL A 93 -3.59 1.46 28.43
C VAL A 93 -3.71 2.97 28.32
N SER A 94 -4.94 3.49 28.40
CA SER A 94 -5.18 4.94 28.41
C SER A 94 -4.67 5.58 29.70
N ASP A 95 -4.54 6.91 29.71
CA ASP A 95 -4.20 7.66 30.94
C ASP A 95 -5.22 7.47 32.07
N SER A 96 -6.44 7.02 31.74
CA SER A 96 -7.50 6.66 32.69
C SER A 96 -7.43 5.20 33.18
N GLY A 97 -6.40 4.44 32.78
CA GLY A 97 -6.20 3.04 33.17
C GLY A 97 -7.04 2.02 32.40
N ARG A 98 -7.74 2.43 31.33
CA ARG A 98 -8.55 1.51 30.51
C ARG A 98 -7.69 0.87 29.44
N SER A 99 -7.69 -0.44 29.38
CA SER A 99 -7.06 -1.18 28.27
C SER A 99 -7.85 -1.01 26.99
N TYR A 100 -7.15 -0.83 25.87
CA TYR A 100 -7.71 -0.84 24.52
C TYR A 100 -6.73 -1.53 23.56
N SER A 101 -7.27 -2.19 22.54
CA SER A 101 -6.49 -2.82 21.47
C SER A 101 -6.61 -1.97 20.21
N THR A 102 -5.50 -1.76 19.51
CA THR A 102 -5.47 -1.12 18.19
C THR A 102 -5.14 -2.15 17.12
N ARG A 103 -6.09 -2.37 16.21
CA ARG A 103 -5.90 -3.25 15.06
C ARG A 103 -5.10 -2.56 13.96
N HIS A 104 -4.21 -3.33 13.35
CA HIS A 104 -3.39 -2.88 12.24
C HIS A 104 -3.63 -3.72 10.99
N PHE A 105 -3.35 -3.12 9.84
CA PHE A 105 -3.40 -3.76 8.52
C PHE A 105 -2.07 -3.59 7.81
N ILE A 106 -1.64 -4.64 7.12
CA ILE A 106 -0.53 -4.55 6.16
C ILE A 106 -1.12 -4.22 4.80
N VAL A 107 -0.67 -3.11 4.22
CA VAL A 107 -1.08 -2.65 2.89
C VAL A 107 0.13 -2.50 1.97
N HIS A 108 -0.13 -2.60 0.67
CA HIS A 108 0.89 -2.42 -0.36
C HIS A 108 0.49 -1.28 -1.28
N PHE A 109 1.47 -0.45 -1.62
CA PHE A 109 1.39 0.53 -2.69
C PHE A 109 2.37 0.12 -3.79
N LEU A 110 1.94 0.03 -5.04
CA LEU A 110 2.91 -0.08 -6.13
C LEU A 110 3.79 1.16 -6.15
N LEU A 111 5.08 0.98 -6.40
CA LEU A 111 6.06 2.05 -6.47
C LEU A 111 6.62 2.12 -7.89
N ASP A 112 6.26 3.17 -8.61
CA ASP A 112 6.64 3.34 -10.01
C ASP A 112 7.50 4.59 -10.18
N ASP A 113 8.51 4.52 -11.04
CA ASP A 113 9.23 5.70 -11.46
C ASP A 113 8.33 6.60 -12.32
N VAL A 114 8.43 7.90 -12.11
CA VAL A 114 7.81 8.93 -12.92
C VAL A 114 8.89 9.41 -13.87
N ARG A 115 8.83 8.95 -15.12
CA ARG A 115 9.56 9.64 -16.19
C ARG A 115 8.92 11.02 -16.31
N GLU A 116 9.69 12.09 -16.10
CA GLU A 116 9.34 13.36 -16.70
C GLU A 116 9.23 13.08 -18.21
N THR A 117 8.02 13.08 -18.76
CA THR A 117 7.90 13.41 -20.17
C THR A 117 8.55 14.79 -20.26
N ALA A 118 9.73 14.86 -20.87
CA ALA A 118 10.23 16.12 -21.37
C ALA A 118 9.10 16.66 -22.26
N ASP A 119 8.36 17.63 -21.75
CA ASP A 119 7.54 18.47 -22.59
C ASP A 119 8.52 19.14 -23.56
N ALA A 120 8.47 18.68 -24.81
CA ALA A 120 9.25 19.21 -25.92
C ALA A 120 8.66 20.55 -26.39
#